data_AF-A0A0L7MB09-F1
#
_entry.id   AF-A0A0L7MB09-F1
#
_cell.length_a   1.000
_cell.length_b   1.000
_cell.length_c   1.000
_cell.angle_alpha   90.00
_cell.angle_beta   90.00
_cell.angle_gamma   90.00
#
_symmetry.space_group_name_H-M   'P 1'
#
loop_
_entity.id
_entity.type
_entity.pdbx_description
1 polymer ?
#
loop_
_entity_poly.entity_id
_entity_poly.type
_entity_poly.pdbx_seq_one_letter_code
_entity_poly.pdbx_strand_id
1 'polypeptide(L)' 'MTVITLASRSAASSSPITGTPDPIQLHADAHNALSMALHYLSQPKANVPGARRKAVQALAALRGLDLSLEG' A
#
# COMPACT_ATOMS: atom_id res chain seq x y z
N MET A 1 -20.38 30.13 -3.95
CA MET A 1 -20.12 28.95 -3.09
C MET A 1 -19.87 27.75 -3.99
N THR A 2 -18.62 27.39 -4.21
CA THR A 2 -18.24 26.30 -5.11
C THR A 2 -18.13 25.00 -4.32
N VAL A 3 -19.08 24.10 -4.54
CA VAL A 3 -19.10 22.75 -3.96
C VAL A 3 -18.05 21.93 -4.70
N ILE A 4 -16.91 21.68 -4.06
CA ILE A 4 -15.91 20.74 -4.59
C ILE A 4 -16.46 19.35 -4.31
N THR A 5 -17.07 18.71 -5.31
CA THR A 5 -17.34 17.28 -5.27
C THR A 5 -15.98 16.58 -5.21
N LEU A 6 -15.53 16.27 -4.00
CA LEU A 6 -14.36 15.42 -3.78
C LEU A 6 -14.76 14.04 -4.31
N ALA A 7 -14.45 13.78 -5.58
CA ALA A 7 -14.50 12.44 -6.12
C ALA A 7 -13.64 11.58 -5.21
N SER A 8 -14.31 10.74 -4.43
CA SER A 8 -13.66 9.73 -3.61
C SER A 8 -12.83 8.89 -4.57
N ARG A 9 -11.52 9.15 -4.59
CA ARG A 9 -10.57 8.15 -5.05
C ARG A 9 -10.61 7.06 -4.00
N SER A 10 -11.62 6.20 -4.08
CA SER A 10 -11.41 4.81 -3.69
C SER A 10 -10.15 4.43 -4.43
N ALA A 11 -9.05 4.24 -3.68
CA ALA A 11 -7.92 3.51 -4.19
C ALA A 11 -8.53 2.21 -4.70
N ALA A 12 -8.70 2.11 -6.02
CA ALA A 12 -9.28 0.95 -6.64
C ALA A 12 -8.48 -0.21 -6.09
N SER A 13 -9.14 -1.18 -5.46
CA SER A 13 -8.54 -2.49 -5.31
C SER A 13 -8.18 -2.89 -6.73
N SER A 14 -6.91 -2.77 -7.09
CA SER A 14 -6.40 -3.23 -8.37
C SER A 14 -6.71 -4.72 -8.35
N SER A 15 -7.77 -5.09 -9.06
CA SER A 15 -8.04 -6.48 -9.43
C SER A 15 -6.71 -7.01 -9.94
N PRO A 16 -6.16 -8.09 -9.38
CA PRO A 16 -4.87 -8.59 -9.84
C PRO A 16 -5.05 -8.88 -11.33
N ILE A 17 -4.37 -8.11 -12.18
CA ILE A 17 -4.25 -8.43 -13.60
C ILE A 17 -3.52 -9.78 -13.59
N THR A 18 -4.25 -10.82 -13.97
CA THR A 18 -3.74 -12.18 -14.14
C THR A 18 -2.69 -12.14 -15.24
N GLY A 19 -1.45 -11.86 -14.88
CA GLY A 19 -0.33 -11.73 -15.80
C GLY A 19 0.65 -10.68 -15.30
N THR A 20 1.63 -11.13 -14.51
CA THR A 20 2.80 -10.38 -14.01
C THR A 20 2.45 -9.15 -13.15
N PRO A 21 2.76 -9.18 -11.84
CA PRO A 21 2.65 -7.99 -11.00
C PRO A 21 3.46 -6.84 -11.60
N ASP A 22 2.78 -5.77 -12.00
CA ASP A 22 3.42 -4.58 -12.52
C ASP A 22 4.32 -3.99 -11.40
N PRO A 23 5.64 -3.84 -11.62
CA PRO A 23 6.54 -3.30 -10.61
C PRO A 23 6.10 -1.92 -10.10
N ILE A 24 5.41 -1.13 -10.92
CA ILE A 24 4.85 0.17 -10.51
C ILE A 24 3.76 -0.01 -9.45
N GLN A 25 2.88 -1.01 -9.61
CA GLN A 25 1.83 -1.30 -8.64
C GLN A 25 2.40 -1.83 -7.33
N LEU A 26 3.40 -2.71 -7.39
CA LEU A 26 4.09 -3.22 -6.21
C LEU A 26 4.81 -2.12 -5.42
N HIS A 27 5.43 -1.16 -6.11
CA HIS A 27 6.04 -0.01 -5.47
C HIS A 27 5.00 0.87 -4.77
N ALA A 28 3.88 1.14 -5.43
CA ALA A 28 2.78 1.92 -4.84
C ALA A 28 2.18 1.23 -3.60
N ASP A 29 2.00 -0.09 -3.64
CA ASP A 29 1.49 -0.89 -2.53
C ASP A 29 2.46 -0.88 -1.33
N ALA A 30 3.77 -1.02 -1.59
CA ALA A 30 4.78 -0.91 -0.54
C ALA A 30 4.73 0.44 0.17
N HIS A 31 4.65 1.54 -0.61
CA HIS A 31 4.60 2.89 -0.06
C HIS A 31 3.31 3.14 0.75
N ASN A 32 2.17 2.67 0.25
CA ASN A 32 0.89 2.77 0.95
C ASN A 32 0.91 1.99 2.27
N ALA A 33 1.43 0.77 2.26
CA ALA A 33 1.53 -0.07 3.45
C ALA A 33 2.47 0.54 4.52
N LEU A 34 3.59 1.14 4.12
CA LEU A 34 4.49 1.87 5.04
C LEU A 34 3.81 3.11 5.64
N SER A 35 3.12 3.89 4.80
CA SER A 35 2.36 5.07 5.27
C SER A 35 1.29 4.69 6.28
N MET A 36 0.59 3.57 6.05
CA MET A 36 -0.38 3.02 7.01
C MET A 36 0.29 2.52 8.31
N ALA A 37 1.47 1.91 8.22
CA ALA A 37 2.20 1.45 9.40
C ALA A 37 2.62 2.64 10.29
N LEU A 38 3.15 3.71 9.69
CA LEU A 38 3.47 4.95 10.40
C LEU A 38 2.22 5.58 11.01
N HIS A 39 1.12 5.65 10.25
CA HIS A 39 -0.15 6.18 10.75
C HIS A 39 -0.64 5.41 11.98
N TYR A 40 -0.58 4.07 11.99
CA TYR A 40 -0.96 3.26 13.14
C TYR A 40 -0.05 3.46 14.37
N LEU A 41 1.20 3.83 14.17
CA LEU A 41 2.14 4.15 15.25
C LEU A 41 1.98 5.58 15.78
N SER A 42 1.57 6.53 14.92
CA SER A 42 1.30 7.92 15.30
C SER A 42 -0.02 8.10 16.07
N GLN A 43 -0.87 7.08 16.14
CA GLN A 43 -2.12 7.14 16.91
C GLN A 43 -1.83 7.11 18.42
N PRO A 44 -2.55 7.90 19.24
CA PRO A 44 -2.34 8.00 20.69
C PRO A 44 -2.55 6.67 21.45
N LYS A 45 -3.23 5.70 20.83
CA LYS A 45 -3.28 4.30 21.28
C LYS A 45 -2.71 3.42 20.17
N ALA A 46 -1.39 3.37 20.08
CA ALA A 46 -0.68 2.76 18.97
C ALA A 46 -1.14 1.31 18.72
N ASN A 47 -1.64 1.04 17.51
CA ASN A 47 -2.03 -0.30 17.09
C ASN A 47 -0.80 -1.05 16.56
N VAL A 48 0.09 -1.42 17.48
CA VAL A 48 1.36 -2.11 17.18
C VAL A 48 1.15 -3.40 16.37
N PRO A 49 0.15 -4.26 16.67
CA PRO A 49 -0.12 -5.44 15.85
C PRO A 49 -0.57 -5.11 14.42
N GLY A 50 -1.38 -4.06 14.25
CA GLY A 50 -1.83 -3.56 12.94
C GLY A 50 -0.71 -2.95 12.11
N ALA A 51 0.14 -2.13 12.75
CA ALA A 51 1.34 -1.56 12.14
C ALA A 51 2.29 -2.66 11.65
N ARG A 52 2.54 -3.69 12.48
CA ARG A 52 3.40 -4.83 12.10
C ARG A 52 2.87 -5.56 10.86
N ARG A 53 1.57 -5.82 10.79
CA ARG A 53 0.96 -6.47 9.61
C ARG A 53 1.13 -5.65 8.35
N LYS A 54 0.97 -4.32 8.43
CA LYS A 54 1.20 -3.42 7.30
C LYS A 54 2.67 -3.37 6.88
N ALA A 55 3.61 -3.37 7.83
CA ALA A 55 5.03 -3.47 7.51
C ALA A 55 5.38 -4.80 6.80
N VAL A 56 4.80 -5.93 7.22
CA VAL A 56 4.98 -7.22 6.55
C VAL A 56 4.39 -7.21 5.13
N GLN A 57 3.24 -6.58 4.92
CA GLN A 57 2.65 -6.40 3.59
C GLN A 57 3.57 -5.56 2.68
N ALA A 58 4.15 -4.48 3.19
CA ALA A 58 5.11 -3.67 2.45
C ALA A 58 6.36 -4.49 2.05
N LEU A 59 6.89 -5.28 2.99
CA LEU A 59 8.06 -6.12 2.75
C LEU A 59 7.79 -7.19 1.68
N ALA A 60 6.61 -7.82 1.72
CA ALA A 60 6.21 -8.78 0.69
C ALA A 60 6.08 -8.12 -0.69
N ALA A 61 5.52 -6.91 -0.78
CA ALA A 61 5.42 -6.15 -2.03
C ALA A 61 6.81 -5.78 -2.59
N LEU A 62 7.74 -5.34 -1.73
CA LEU A 62 9.12 -5.06 -2.13
C LEU A 62 9.86 -6.31 -2.64
N ARG A 63 9.66 -7.47 -2.01
CA ARG A 63 10.21 -8.75 -2.50
C ARG A 63 9.61 -9.15 -3.84
N GLY A 64 8.31 -8.94 -4.04
CA GLY A 64 7.68 -9.16 -5.33
C GLY A 64 8.26 -8.24 -6.41
N LEU A 65 8.62 -7.01 -6.05
CA LEU A 65 9.21 -6.02 -6.95
C LEU A 65 10.64 -6.40 -7.34
N ASP A 66 11.44 -6.83 -6.37
CA ASP A 66 12.81 -7.34 -6.57
C ASP A 66 12.81 -8.53 -7.55
N LEU A 67 11.90 -9.49 -7.34
CA LEU A 67 11.72 -10.64 -8.23
C LEU A 67 11.18 -10.26 -9.62
N SER A 68 10.41 -9.18 -9.74
CA SER A 68 9.91 -8.67 -11.03
C SER A 68 10.99 -7.91 -11.82
N LEU A 69 12.01 -7.40 -11.13
CA LEU A 69 13.16 -6.70 -11.73
C LEU A 69 14.29 -7.65 -12.18
N GLU A 70 14.43 -8.81 -11.53
CA GLU A 70 15.45 -9.84 -11.85
C GLU A 70 15.02 -10.78 -13.01
N GLY A 71 13.83 -10.57 -13.60
CA GLY A 71 13.22 -11.41 -14.64
C GLY A 71 13.42 -10.93 -16.07
#